data_AF-A0AAD5IZT2-F1
#
_entry.id   AF-A0AAD5IZT2-F1
#
_cell.length_a   1.000
_cell.length_b   1.000
_cell.length_c   1.000
_cell.angle_alpha   90.00
_cell.angle_beta   90.00
_cell.angle_gamma   90.00
#
_symmetry.space_group_name_H-M   'P 1'
#
loop_
_entity.id
_entity.type
_entity.pdbx_description
1 polymer ?
#
loop_
_entity_poly.entity_id
_entity_poly.type
_entity_poly.pdbx_seq_one_letter_code
_entity_poly.pdbx_strand_id
1 'polypeptide(L)'
;MSKCFNNWIKDERDKPILTLLEHLRRKVMARFSDKCEELEKLKESITPYARQTLITNEKKREGSCKYIMIIELHCKHVVVVFMYNIVFSHDHVHWYYAKEALKLTYSGAINHILEESIWPEYYS
;
A
#
# COMPACT_ATOMS: atom_id res chain seq x y z
N MET A 1 3.75 14.59 11.47
CA MET A 1 3.88 14.20 10.04
C MET A 1 5.01 13.20 9.88
N SER A 2 4.84 12.17 9.04
CA SER A 2 5.86 11.13 8.80
C SER A 2 7.10 11.69 8.09
N LYS A 3 8.30 11.23 8.49
CA LYS A 3 9.59 11.59 7.85
C LYS A 3 9.57 11.32 6.34
N CYS A 4 8.89 10.26 5.92
CA CYS A 4 8.76 9.89 4.51
C CYS A 4 7.93 10.88 3.71
N PHE A 5 6.84 11.39 4.29
CA PHE A 5 6.00 12.39 3.63
C PHE A 5 6.74 13.71 3.50
N ASN A 6 7.41 14.18 4.57
CA ASN A 6 8.21 15.40 4.53
C ASN A 6 9.31 15.35 3.47
N ASN A 7 9.95 14.19 3.30
CA ASN A 7 10.94 14.01 2.24
C ASN A 7 10.30 13.97 0.84
N TRP A 8 9.09 13.40 0.72
CA TRP A 8 8.39 13.30 -0.57
C TRP A 8 7.92 14.65 -1.11
N ILE A 9 7.61 15.62 -0.24
CA ILE A 9 7.15 16.96 -0.62
C ILE A 9 8.22 18.05 -0.43
N LYS A 10 9.49 17.63 -0.27
CA LYS A 10 10.57 18.50 0.18
C LYS A 10 10.75 19.74 -0.70
N ASP A 11 10.62 19.59 -2.01
CA ASP A 11 10.90 20.65 -2.98
C ASP A 11 9.68 21.56 -3.23
N GLU A 12 8.49 21.16 -2.76
CA GLU A 12 7.24 21.90 -2.98
C GLU A 12 6.66 22.52 -1.70
N ARG A 13 7.07 22.06 -0.52
CA ARG A 13 6.53 22.48 0.78
C ARG A 13 6.64 23.99 1.07
N ASP A 14 7.59 24.67 0.44
CA ASP A 14 7.82 26.10 0.63
C ASP A 14 7.09 26.97 -0.42
N LYS A 15 6.30 26.36 -1.31
CA LYS A 15 5.52 27.06 -2.34
C LYS A 15 4.19 27.59 -1.80
N PRO A 16 3.59 28.63 -2.44
CA PRO A 16 2.25 29.10 -2.10
C PRO A 16 1.22 27.96 -2.11
N ILE A 17 0.19 28.05 -1.25
CA ILE A 17 -0.75 26.95 -0.99
C ILE A 17 -1.39 26.38 -2.27
N LEU A 18 -1.83 27.23 -3.19
CA LEU A 18 -2.43 26.79 -4.47
C LEU A 18 -1.43 26.01 -5.32
N THR A 19 -0.19 26.49 -5.42
CA THR A 19 0.88 25.83 -6.15
C THR A 19 1.28 24.50 -5.49
N LEU A 20 1.37 24.47 -4.16
CA LEU A 20 1.65 23.25 -3.39
C LEU A 20 0.56 22.19 -3.63
N LEU A 21 -0.72 22.57 -3.57
CA LEU A 21 -1.83 21.65 -3.80
C LEU A 21 -1.83 21.07 -5.21
N GLU A 22 -1.53 21.89 -6.23
CA GLU A 22 -1.40 21.39 -7.61
C GLU A 22 -0.23 20.43 -7.77
N HIS A 23 0.91 20.69 -7.12
CA HIS A 23 2.03 19.75 -7.10
C HIS A 23 1.70 18.44 -6.40
N LEU A 24 1.02 18.50 -5.25
CA LEU A 24 0.54 17.32 -4.53
C LEU A 24 -0.41 16.51 -5.41
N ARG A 25 -1.39 17.15 -6.04
CA ARG A 25 -2.34 16.50 -6.96
C ARG A 25 -1.60 15.75 -8.07
N ARG A 26 -0.67 16.40 -8.77
CA ARG A 26 0.14 15.77 -9.83
C ARG A 26 0.97 14.60 -9.32
N LYS A 27 1.65 14.77 -8.18
CA LYS A 27 2.47 13.72 -7.56
C LYS A 27 1.64 12.51 -7.14
N VAL A 28 0.47 12.74 -6.57
CA VAL A 28 -0.47 11.67 -6.22
C VAL A 28 -0.94 10.97 -7.50
N MET A 29 -1.40 11.70 -8.51
CA MET A 29 -1.84 11.11 -9.78
C MET A 29 -0.79 10.26 -10.48
N ALA A 30 0.44 10.78 -10.61
CA ALA A 30 1.54 10.04 -11.21
C ALA A 30 1.78 8.74 -10.45
N ARG A 31 1.80 8.80 -9.11
CA ARG A 31 1.94 7.62 -8.25
C ARG A 31 0.80 6.62 -8.42
N PHE A 32 -0.45 7.07 -8.55
CA PHE A 32 -1.59 6.19 -8.82
C PHE A 32 -1.42 5.50 -10.17
N SER A 33 -1.04 6.26 -11.22
CA SER A 33 -0.80 5.73 -12.56
C SER A 33 0.30 4.66 -12.56
N ASP A 34 1.45 4.97 -11.96
CA ASP A 34 2.57 4.03 -11.85
C ASP A 34 2.16 2.75 -11.12
N LYS A 35 1.36 2.88 -10.05
CA LYS A 35 0.88 1.73 -9.27
C LYS A 35 -0.14 0.90 -10.05
N CYS A 36 -1.02 1.51 -10.83
CA CYS A 36 -1.92 0.80 -11.73
C CYS A 36 -1.13 0.02 -12.79
N GLU A 37 -0.09 0.63 -13.38
CA GLU A 37 0.75 -0.05 -14.37
C GLU A 37 1.53 -1.24 -13.75
N GLU A 38 2.10 -1.05 -12.55
CA GLU A 38 2.73 -2.14 -11.79
C GLU A 38 1.74 -3.27 -11.48
N LEU A 39 0.50 -2.95 -11.15
CA LEU A 39 -0.57 -3.91 -10.85
C LEU A 39 -1.01 -4.72 -12.07
N GLU A 40 -1.05 -4.11 -13.24
CA GLU A 40 -1.33 -4.81 -14.50
C GLU A 40 -0.22 -5.83 -14.80
N LYS A 41 1.04 -5.47 -14.54
CA LYS A 41 2.21 -6.35 -14.70
C LYS A 41 2.30 -7.44 -13.64
N LEU A 42 1.70 -7.25 -12.47
CA LEU A 42 1.73 -8.22 -11.37
C LEU A 42 0.96 -9.48 -11.76
N LYS A 43 1.65 -10.60 -11.98
CA LYS A 43 1.02 -11.87 -12.39
C LYS A 43 0.35 -12.62 -11.23
N GLU A 44 0.70 -12.26 -10.01
CA GLU A 44 0.38 -13.04 -8.82
C GLU A 44 -0.80 -12.44 -8.05
N SER A 45 -1.44 -13.27 -7.21
CA SER A 45 -2.60 -12.89 -6.41
C SER A 45 -2.28 -12.06 -5.16
N ILE A 46 -1.01 -12.02 -4.72
CA ILE A 46 -0.59 -11.29 -3.52
C ILE A 46 0.47 -10.24 -3.85
N THR A 47 0.56 -9.21 -3.02
CA THR A 47 1.54 -8.14 -3.18
C THR A 47 2.99 -8.65 -3.07
N PRO A 48 3.95 -8.00 -3.77
CA PRO A 48 5.37 -8.35 -3.67
C PRO A 48 5.91 -8.28 -2.23
N TYR A 49 5.41 -7.34 -1.42
CA TYR A 49 5.79 -7.22 -0.01
C TYR A 49 5.40 -8.45 0.81
N ALA A 50 4.15 -8.89 0.66
CA ALA A 50 3.64 -10.06 1.36
C ALA A 50 4.45 -11.30 0.94
N ARG A 51 4.61 -11.51 -0.37
CA ARG A 51 5.41 -12.61 -0.90
C ARG A 51 6.83 -12.64 -0.35
N GLN A 52 7.53 -11.51 -0.42
CA GLN A 52 8.92 -11.46 0.02
C GLN A 52 9.03 -11.80 1.50
N THR A 53 8.07 -11.35 2.31
CA THR A 53 8.02 -11.68 3.73
C THR A 53 7.74 -13.16 3.95
N LEU A 54 6.81 -13.78 3.22
CA LEU A 54 6.56 -15.22 3.30
C LEU A 54 7.83 -16.02 2.96
N ILE A 55 8.45 -15.76 1.81
CA ILE A 55 9.69 -16.43 1.36
C ILE A 55 10.82 -16.29 2.39
N THR A 56 11.00 -15.09 2.96
CA THR A 56 12.05 -14.85 3.95
C THR A 56 11.81 -15.62 5.24
N ASN A 57 10.56 -15.73 5.71
CA ASN A 57 10.26 -16.46 6.95
C ASN A 57 10.28 -17.98 6.72
N GLU A 58 9.85 -18.48 5.56
CA GLU A 58 10.01 -19.89 5.19
C GLU A 58 11.48 -20.34 5.20
N LYS A 59 12.37 -19.52 4.61
CA LYS A 59 13.82 -19.80 4.62
C LYS A 59 14.41 -19.80 6.03
N LYS A 60 13.93 -18.92 6.91
CA LYS A 60 14.44 -18.80 8.28
C LYS A 60 13.79 -19.77 9.27
N ARG A 61 12.63 -20.35 8.93
CA ARG A 61 11.79 -21.15 9.84
C ARG A 61 11.47 -20.43 11.15
N GLU A 62 11.33 -19.10 11.09
CA GLU A 62 11.09 -18.23 12.24
C GLU A 62 9.83 -17.39 12.01
N GLY A 63 8.96 -17.30 13.02
CA GLY A 63 7.80 -16.41 13.00
C GLY A 63 8.17 -14.99 13.43
N SER A 64 8.48 -14.11 12.47
CA SER A 64 8.68 -12.68 12.75
C SER A 64 7.36 -11.93 12.95
N CYS A 65 7.36 -10.80 13.66
CA CYS A 65 6.16 -9.97 13.80
C CYS A 65 5.59 -9.53 12.44
N LYS A 66 6.43 -9.34 11.43
CA LYS A 66 5.99 -8.97 10.07
C LYS A 66 5.23 -10.09 9.39
N TYR A 67 5.65 -11.33 9.62
CA TYR A 67 4.96 -12.52 9.13
C TYR A 67 3.56 -12.61 9.76
N ILE A 68 3.48 -12.48 11.09
CA ILE A 68 2.22 -12.49 11.88
C ILE A 68 1.26 -11.35 11.48
N MET A 69 1.76 -10.22 10.95
CA MET A 69 0.88 -9.17 10.42
C MET A 69 0.29 -9.50 9.05
N ILE A 70 1.00 -10.31 8.26
CA ILE A 70 0.62 -10.65 6.88
C ILE A 70 -0.32 -11.84 6.86
N ILE A 71 -0.07 -12.83 7.70
CA ILE A 71 -0.98 -13.95 7.93
C ILE A 71 -1.86 -13.62 9.13
N GLU A 72 -3.18 -13.79 9.06
CA GLU A 72 -4.13 -13.38 10.13
C GLU A 72 -4.05 -14.23 11.43
N LEU A 73 -2.87 -14.73 11.78
CA LEU A 73 -2.66 -15.62 12.91
C LEU A 73 -2.26 -14.84 14.14
N HIS A 74 -2.96 -15.11 15.24
CA HIS A 74 -2.83 -14.32 16.48
C HIS A 74 -1.54 -14.56 17.28
N CYS A 75 -0.72 -15.59 17.00
CA CYS A 75 0.52 -15.81 17.73
C CYS A 75 1.58 -16.64 16.99
N LYS A 76 2.85 -16.48 17.42
CA LYS A 76 4.02 -17.22 16.89
C LYS A 76 3.88 -18.74 16.97
N HIS A 77 3.17 -19.27 17.97
CA HIS A 77 2.99 -20.72 18.10
C HIS A 77 2.09 -21.27 16.99
N VAL A 78 1.00 -20.57 16.66
CA VAL A 78 0.11 -20.94 15.55
C VAL A 78 0.88 -20.89 14.23
N VAL A 79 1.75 -19.88 14.05
CA VAL A 79 2.67 -19.81 12.90
C VAL A 79 3.55 -21.05 12.78
N VAL A 80 4.24 -21.42 13.87
CA VAL A 80 5.14 -22.57 13.88
C VAL A 80 4.37 -23.86 13.57
N VAL A 81 3.21 -24.09 14.19
CA VAL A 81 2.36 -25.26 13.92
C VAL A 81 1.94 -25.32 12.44
N PHE A 82 1.55 -24.20 11.83
CA PHE A 82 1.22 -24.14 10.40
C PHE A 82 2.42 -24.50 9.52
N MET A 83 3.60 -23.95 9.82
CA MET A 83 4.83 -24.23 9.07
C MET A 83 5.23 -25.72 9.16
N TYR A 84 5.07 -26.35 10.33
CA TYR A 84 5.40 -27.77 10.52
C TYR A 84 4.41 -28.73 9.83
N ASN A 85 3.15 -28.33 9.68
CA ASN A 85 2.13 -29.14 9.01
C ASN A 85 2.10 -28.98 7.48
N ILE A 86 3.04 -28.22 6.89
CA ILE A 86 3.11 -27.94 5.43
C ILE A 86 1.77 -27.42 4.88
N VAL A 87 1.02 -26.67 5.70
CA VAL A 87 -0.15 -25.96 5.21
C VAL A 87 0.37 -24.68 4.55
N PHE A 88 0.13 -24.53 3.26
CA PHE A 88 0.67 -23.43 2.46
C PHE A 88 0.23 -22.08 3.06
N SER A 89 1.18 -21.33 3.61
CA SER A 89 0.90 -20.06 4.30
C SER A 89 0.30 -18.97 3.38
N HIS A 90 0.38 -19.18 2.08
CA HIS A 90 -0.21 -18.32 1.06
C HIS A 90 -1.74 -18.23 1.14
N ASP A 91 -2.42 -19.27 1.62
CA ASP A 91 -3.89 -19.30 1.75
C ASP A 91 -4.39 -18.53 2.98
N HIS A 92 -3.48 -18.10 3.87
CA HIS A 92 -3.79 -17.40 5.13
C HIS A 92 -3.34 -15.94 5.11
N VAL A 93 -2.93 -15.42 3.95
CA VAL A 93 -2.55 -14.02 3.78
C VAL A 93 -3.80 -13.14 3.93
N HIS A 94 -3.73 -12.15 4.82
CA HIS A 94 -4.80 -11.17 5.03
C HIS A 94 -5.17 -10.50 3.70
N TRP A 95 -6.48 -10.39 3.41
CA TRP A 95 -7.02 -9.87 2.14
C TRP A 95 -6.42 -8.52 1.71
N TYR A 96 -6.11 -7.64 2.66
CA TYR A 96 -5.41 -6.37 2.43
C TYR A 96 -4.12 -6.48 1.59
N TYR A 97 -3.45 -7.64 1.60
CA TYR A 97 -2.26 -7.90 0.80
C TYR A 97 -2.55 -8.61 -0.53
N ALA A 98 -3.82 -8.80 -0.89
CA ALA A 98 -4.23 -9.34 -2.19
C ALA A 98 -4.14 -8.28 -3.30
N LYS A 99 -3.96 -8.76 -4.53
CA LYS A 99 -3.94 -7.92 -5.74
C LYS A 99 -5.25 -7.15 -5.90
N GLU A 100 -6.37 -7.77 -5.54
CA GLU A 100 -7.71 -7.19 -5.62
C GLU A 100 -7.87 -6.01 -4.66
N ALA A 101 -7.42 -6.15 -3.40
CA ALA A 101 -7.43 -5.06 -2.42
C ALA A 101 -6.56 -3.88 -2.88
N LEU A 102 -5.41 -4.18 -3.48
CA LEU A 102 -4.53 -3.16 -4.04
C LEU A 102 -5.18 -2.46 -5.24
N LYS A 103 -5.85 -3.20 -6.13
CA LYS A 103 -6.64 -2.61 -7.23
C LYS A 103 -7.73 -1.67 -6.72
N LEU A 104 -8.47 -2.05 -5.68
CA LEU A 104 -9.50 -1.20 -5.07
C LEU A 104 -8.92 0.08 -4.46
N THR A 105 -7.72 0.00 -3.88
CA THR A 105 -7.02 1.18 -3.33
C THR A 105 -6.68 2.18 -4.43
N TYR A 106 -6.31 1.69 -5.61
CA TYR A 106 -5.85 2.50 -6.74
C TYR A 106 -6.92 2.76 -7.83
N SER A 107 -8.16 2.32 -7.65
CA SER A 107 -9.23 2.47 -8.66
C SER A 107 -9.85 3.87 -8.72
N GLY A 108 -9.59 4.74 -7.73
CA GLY A 108 -10.14 6.08 -7.66
C GLY A 108 -9.57 7.01 -8.73
N ALA A 109 -10.45 7.79 -9.39
CA ALA A 109 -10.06 8.89 -10.25
C ALA A 109 -9.93 10.18 -9.42
N ILE A 110 -8.77 10.84 -9.49
CA ILE A 110 -8.61 12.19 -8.96
C ILE A 110 -8.89 13.15 -10.13
N ASN A 111 -9.81 14.09 -9.94
CA ASN A 111 -10.12 15.07 -10.98
C ASN A 111 -9.23 16.31 -10.85
N HIS A 112 -9.01 17.01 -11.97
CA HIS A 112 -8.39 18.33 -11.93
C HIS A 112 -9.39 19.34 -11.37
N ILE A 113 -8.97 20.17 -10.42
CA ILE A 113 -9.77 21.30 -9.96
C ILE A 113 -9.29 22.50 -10.78
N LEU A 114 -10.04 22.83 -11.82
CA LEU A 114 -9.68 23.83 -12.82
C LEU A 114 -9.69 25.26 -12.26
N GLU A 115 -10.54 25.55 -11.27
CA GLU A 115 -10.74 26.91 -10.75
C GLU A 115 -11.12 26.91 -9.25
N GLU A 116 -10.87 28.02 -8.56
CA GLU A 116 -11.26 28.20 -7.15
C GLU A 116 -12.79 28.34 -6.99
N SER A 117 -13.47 28.79 -8.05
CA SER A 117 -14.92 28.99 -8.12
C SER A 117 -15.75 27.69 -7.99
N ILE A 118 -15.14 26.53 -8.24
CA ILE A 118 -15.79 25.20 -8.20
C ILE A 118 -15.49 24.43 -6.90
N TRP A 119 -14.88 25.08 -5.91
CA TRP A 119 -14.65 24.45 -4.62
C TRP A 119 -15.98 24.25 -3.89
N PRO A 120 -16.25 23.07 -3.30
CA PRO A 120 -17.45 22.88 -2.51
C PRO A 120 -17.47 23.86 -1.35
N GLU A 121 -18.58 24.57 -1.16
CA GLU A 121 -18.78 25.45 -0.03
C GLU A 121 -18.69 24.64 1.27
N TYR A 122 -17.71 24.96 2.12
CA TYR A 122 -17.63 24.39 3.45
C TYR A 122 -18.67 25.07 4.33
N TYR A 123 -19.79 24.38 4.59
CA TYR A 123 -20.68 24.74 5.69
C TYR A 123 -19.98 24.38 7.00
N SER A 124 -19.51 25.40 7.72
CA SER A 124 -18.97 25.31 9.08
C SER A 124 -20.06 25.11 10.11
#